data_AF-A0A3A5A5S5-F1
#
_entry.id   AF-A0A3A5A5S5-F1
#
_cell.length_a   1.000
_cell.length_b   1.000
_cell.length_c   1.000
_cell.angle_alpha   90.00
_cell.angle_beta   90.00
_cell.angle_gamma   90.00
#
_symmetry.space_group_name_H-M   'P 1'
#
loop_
_entity.id
_entity.type
_entity.pdbx_description
1 polymer ?
#
loop_
_entity_poly.entity_id
_entity_poly.type
_entity_poly.pdbx_seq_one_letter_code
_entity_poly.pdbx_strand_id
1 'polypeptide(L)'
;MNRLPVEAIAGHTWLIQLFSWISLGLEIVGVAIILAGAVISTAVFVYWLIKEKSLDKYYQEYRSTFGKAILLGLEFLVASDIVNTVAVGLTFKDLGILGLLVLIRTFLSFALEVEINGKWPWEGGEAAGKPDSE
;
A
#
# COMPACT_ATOMS: atom_id res chain seq x y z
N MET A 1 13.81 15.59 47.82
CA MET A 1 14.61 16.20 46.74
C MET A 1 15.31 15.08 45.99
N ASN A 2 14.75 14.68 44.84
CA ASN A 2 15.47 14.03 43.74
C ASN A 2 14.58 14.25 42.52
N ARG A 3 14.79 15.37 41.81
CA ARG A 3 14.16 15.56 40.50
C ARG A 3 14.88 14.58 39.58
N LEU A 4 14.21 13.49 39.21
CA LEU A 4 14.72 12.60 38.17
C LEU A 4 15.02 13.44 36.91
N PRO A 5 16.16 13.24 36.25
CA PRO A 5 16.54 14.03 35.09
C PRO A 5 15.61 13.65 33.93
N VAL A 6 14.67 14.55 33.61
CA VAL A 6 13.76 14.47 32.46
C VAL A 6 14.52 14.34 31.13
N GLU A 7 15.82 14.68 31.14
CA GLU A 7 16.75 14.62 30.02
C GLU A 7 17.09 13.20 29.56
N ALA A 8 16.99 12.19 30.43
CA ALA A 8 17.21 10.78 30.04
C ALA A 8 16.04 10.20 29.21
N ILE A 9 14.84 10.80 29.28
CA ILE A 9 13.66 10.43 28.48
C ILE A 9 13.65 11.17 27.13
N ALA A 10 14.34 12.32 27.05
CA ALA A 10 14.49 13.09 25.82
C ALA A 10 15.17 12.28 24.71
N GLY A 11 16.08 11.37 25.07
CA GLY A 11 16.77 10.46 24.14
C GLY A 11 15.87 9.45 23.41
N HIS A 12 14.63 9.21 23.85
CA HIS A 12 13.68 8.31 23.17
C HIS A 12 12.59 9.04 22.39
N THR A 13 12.26 10.28 22.77
CA THR A 13 11.17 11.04 22.14
C THR A 13 11.53 11.59 20.77
N TRP A 14 12.79 11.99 20.55
CA TRP A 14 13.23 12.47 19.22
C TRP A 14 13.17 11.36 18.16
N LEU A 15 13.43 10.10 18.54
CA LEU A 15 13.31 8.94 17.66
C LEU A 15 11.86 8.70 17.26
N ILE A 16 10.94 8.71 18.22
CA ILE A 16 9.51 8.53 17.97
C ILE A 16 8.98 9.64 17.05
N GLN A 17 9.40 10.89 17.28
CA GLN A 17 9.05 12.02 16.42
C GLN A 17 9.57 11.80 15.00
N LEU A 18 10.85 11.40 14.85
CA LEU A 18 11.47 11.14 13.56
C LEU A 18 10.76 10.02 12.78
N PHE A 19 10.47 8.90 13.45
CA PHE A 19 9.73 7.80 12.83
C PHE A 19 8.32 8.22 12.39
N SER A 20 7.65 9.06 13.18
CA SER A 20 6.34 9.61 12.81
C SER A 20 6.42 10.46 11.54
N TRP A 21 7.41 11.35 11.42
CA TRP A 21 7.61 12.15 10.20
C TRP A 21 7.94 11.29 8.98
N ILE A 22 8.76 10.25 9.16
CA ILE A 22 9.12 9.31 8.08
C ILE A 22 7.89 8.52 7.63
N SER A 23 7.14 7.94 8.56
CA SER A 23 5.91 7.18 8.27
C SER A 23 4.88 8.06 7.55
N LEU A 24 4.64 9.28 8.04
CA LEU A 24 3.74 10.23 7.39
C LEU A 24 4.22 10.58 5.98
N GLY A 25 5.52 10.79 5.78
CA GLY A 25 6.10 11.06 4.47
C GLY A 25 5.90 9.89 3.49
N LEU A 26 6.16 8.66 3.93
CA LEU A 26 5.94 7.45 3.13
C LEU A 26 4.47 7.25 2.78
N GLU A 27 3.57 7.52 3.74
CA GLU A 27 2.13 7.46 3.51
C GLU A 27 1.69 8.46 2.45
N ILE A 28 2.07 9.74 2.61
CA ILE A 28 1.73 10.81 1.65
C ILE A 28 2.25 10.46 0.25
N VAL A 29 3.50 9.99 0.14
CA VAL A 29 4.08 9.61 -1.16
C VAL A 29 3.32 8.43 -1.78
N GLY A 30 3.04 7.39 -1.00
CA GLY A 30 2.29 6.23 -1.48
C GLY A 30 0.89 6.60 -1.98
N VAL A 31 0.14 7.38 -1.18
CA VAL A 31 -1.19 7.89 -1.58
C VAL A 31 -1.09 8.78 -2.81
N ALA A 32 -0.11 9.69 -2.87
CA ALA A 32 0.08 10.58 -4.01
C ALA A 32 0.38 9.83 -5.31
N ILE A 33 1.20 8.77 -5.27
CA ILE A 33 1.51 7.93 -6.43
C ILE A 33 0.24 7.23 -6.93
N ILE A 34 -0.56 6.65 -6.04
CA ILE A 34 -1.82 5.97 -6.40
C ILE A 34 -2.78 6.97 -7.04
N LEU A 35 -3.00 8.13 -6.40
CA LEU A 35 -3.90 9.15 -6.90
C LEU A 35 -3.44 9.73 -8.24
N ALA A 36 -2.15 10.07 -8.37
CA ALA A 36 -1.60 10.61 -9.61
C ALA A 36 -1.70 9.57 -10.74
N GLY A 37 -1.35 8.31 -10.46
CA GLY A 37 -1.50 7.21 -11.41
C GLY A 37 -2.94 6.99 -11.86
N ALA A 38 -3.89 7.04 -10.93
CA ALA A 38 -5.32 7.01 -11.22
C ALA A 38 -5.73 8.13 -12.17
N VAL A 39 -5.46 9.38 -11.79
CA VAL A 39 -5.88 10.56 -12.56
C VAL A 39 -5.24 10.58 -13.95
N ILE A 40 -3.93 10.32 -14.04
CA ILE A 40 -3.20 10.35 -15.32
C ILE A 40 -3.70 9.22 -16.23
N SER A 41 -3.77 7.99 -15.73
CA SER A 41 -4.22 6.85 -16.55
C SER A 41 -5.67 7.05 -17.02
N THR A 42 -6.58 7.52 -16.16
CA THR A 42 -7.97 7.79 -16.53
C THR A 42 -8.06 8.92 -17.55
N ALA A 43 -7.33 10.02 -17.36
CA ALA A 43 -7.33 11.14 -18.30
C ALA A 43 -6.85 10.72 -19.69
N VAL A 44 -5.75 9.95 -19.76
CA VAL A 44 -5.22 9.41 -21.03
C VAL A 44 -6.22 8.46 -21.67
N PHE A 45 -6.82 7.55 -20.91
CA PHE A 45 -7.82 6.61 -21.41
C PHE A 45 -9.04 7.33 -22.00
N VAL A 46 -9.61 8.30 -21.27
CA VAL A 46 -10.77 9.08 -21.73
C VAL A 46 -10.43 9.89 -22.98
N TYR A 47 -9.26 10.51 -23.04
CA TYR A 47 -8.82 11.27 -24.21
C TYR A 47 -8.76 10.39 -25.47
N TRP A 48 -8.14 9.22 -25.39
CA TRP A 48 -8.04 8.30 -26.53
C TRP A 48 -9.36 7.62 -26.87
N LEU A 49 -10.19 7.34 -25.88
CA LEU A 49 -11.52 6.78 -26.08
C LEU A 49 -12.40 7.73 -26.90
N ILE A 50 -12.37 9.03 -26.60
CA ILE A 50 -13.12 10.05 -27.36
C ILE A 50 -12.57 10.19 -28.78
N LYS A 51 -11.25 10.09 -28.95
CA LYS A 51 -10.58 10.33 -30.24
C LYS A 51 -10.68 9.17 -31.24
N GLU A 52 -10.44 7.94 -30.80
CA GLU A 52 -10.32 6.77 -31.69
C GLU A 52 -11.45 5.73 -31.52
N LYS A 53 -12.30 5.86 -30.49
CA LYS A 53 -13.41 4.92 -30.17
C LYS A 53 -13.00 3.43 -30.09
N SER A 54 -11.72 3.14 -29.90
CA SER A 54 -11.19 1.78 -29.80
C SER A 54 -10.94 1.39 -28.33
N LEU A 55 -11.99 0.89 -27.67
CA LEU A 55 -11.96 0.56 -26.23
C LEU A 55 -10.88 -0.47 -25.86
N ASP A 56 -10.80 -1.58 -26.58
CA ASP A 56 -9.93 -2.72 -26.19
C ASP A 56 -8.45 -2.35 -26.16
N LYS A 57 -7.99 -1.57 -27.13
CA LYS A 57 -6.57 -1.19 -27.26
C LYS A 57 -6.11 -0.32 -26.08
N TYR A 58 -6.94 0.63 -25.66
CA TYR A 58 -6.57 1.58 -24.60
C TYR A 58 -6.92 1.07 -23.20
N TYR A 59 -7.83 0.11 -23.08
CA TYR A 59 -8.19 -0.49 -21.80
C TYR A 59 -7.05 -1.30 -21.18
N GLN A 60 -6.30 -2.05 -21.99
CA GLN A 60 -5.17 -2.84 -21.50
C GLN A 60 -4.01 -1.94 -21.04
N GLU A 61 -3.73 -0.86 -21.78
CA GLU A 61 -2.75 0.17 -21.43
C GLU A 61 -3.15 0.90 -20.12
N TYR A 62 -4.44 1.23 -19.98
CA TYR A 62 -5.02 1.84 -18.78
C TYR A 62 -4.80 0.96 -17.56
N ARG A 63 -5.21 -0.33 -17.60
CA ARG A 63 -5.01 -1.27 -16.49
C ARG A 63 -3.54 -1.47 -16.15
N SER A 64 -2.67 -1.54 -17.15
CA SER A 64 -1.23 -1.69 -16.95
C SER A 64 -0.63 -0.48 -16.21
N THR A 65 -0.93 0.74 -16.67
CA THR A 65 -0.42 1.96 -16.05
C THR A 65 -0.99 2.19 -14.65
N PHE A 66 -2.30 2.01 -14.50
CA PHE A 66 -2.99 2.14 -13.22
C PHE A 66 -2.49 1.09 -12.21
N GLY A 67 -2.37 -0.17 -12.63
CA GLY A 67 -1.87 -1.26 -11.80
C GLY A 67 -0.44 -1.04 -11.34
N LYS A 68 0.45 -0.54 -12.20
CA LYS A 68 1.84 -0.19 -11.83
C LYS A 68 1.88 0.92 -10.78
N ALA A 69 1.02 1.93 -10.89
CA ALA A 69 0.94 3.00 -9.90
C ALA A 69 0.42 2.51 -8.55
N ILE A 70 -0.57 1.61 -8.56
CA ILE A 70 -1.04 0.94 -7.34
C ILE A 70 0.09 0.14 -6.69
N LEU A 71 0.77 -0.72 -7.46
CA LEU A 71 1.84 -1.58 -6.94
C LEU A 71 2.95 -0.74 -6.29
N LEU A 72 3.41 0.31 -6.98
CA LEU A 72 4.43 1.21 -6.45
C LEU A 72 3.93 1.95 -5.21
N GLY A 73 2.71 2.49 -5.24
CA GLY A 73 2.12 3.15 -4.08
C GLY A 73 2.02 2.22 -2.87
N LEU A 74 1.64 0.96 -3.09
CA LEU A 74 1.58 -0.07 -2.06
C LEU A 74 2.95 -0.36 -1.44
N GLU A 75 4.05 -0.32 -2.19
CA GLU A 75 5.40 -0.48 -1.61
C GLU A 75 5.71 0.60 -0.56
N PHE A 76 5.38 1.87 -0.84
CA PHE A 76 5.56 2.98 0.12
C PHE A 76 4.62 2.87 1.31
N LEU A 77 3.37 2.50 1.03
CA LEU A 77 2.31 2.32 2.02
C LEU A 77 2.64 1.20 3.01
N VAL A 78 3.17 0.07 2.53
CA VAL A 78 3.66 -1.04 3.37
C VAL A 78 4.90 -0.61 4.15
N ALA A 79 5.83 0.13 3.53
CA ALA A 79 7.00 0.66 4.24
C ALA A 79 6.60 1.58 5.41
N SER A 80 5.57 2.42 5.24
CA SER A 80 5.03 3.26 6.31
C SER A 80 4.51 2.43 7.49
N ASP A 81 3.77 1.34 7.22
CA ASP A 81 3.25 0.46 8.27
C ASP A 81 4.38 -0.23 9.04
N ILE A 82 5.41 -0.71 8.34
CA ILE A 82 6.59 -1.32 8.98
C ILE A 82 7.25 -0.30 9.92
N VAL A 83 7.49 0.93 9.46
CA VAL A 83 8.08 1.99 10.29
C VAL A 83 7.22 2.26 11.53
N ASN A 84 5.90 2.35 11.36
CA ASN A 84 4.98 2.59 12.47
C ASN A 84 4.98 1.42 13.49
N THR A 85 5.12 0.18 13.03
CA THR A 85 5.22 -0.99 13.93
C THR A 85 6.50 -1.03 14.76
N VAL A 86 7.62 -0.54 14.23
CA VAL A 86 8.91 -0.54 14.92
C VAL A 86 9.04 0.65 15.89
N ALA A 87 8.41 1.78 15.57
CA ALA A 87 8.56 3.04 16.32
C ALA A 87 7.86 3.05 17.67
N VAL A 88 6.81 2.25 17.85
CA VAL A 88 6.03 2.24 19.07
C VAL A 88 6.63 1.20 20.03
N GLY A 89 7.19 1.67 21.15
CA GLY A 89 7.51 0.82 22.29
C GLY A 89 6.20 0.42 22.97
N LEU A 90 5.59 -0.67 22.51
CA LEU A 90 4.16 -0.85 22.71
C LEU A 90 3.78 -1.35 24.11
N THR A 91 2.78 -0.69 24.68
CA THR A 91 1.89 -1.30 25.68
C THR A 91 0.86 -2.17 24.96
N PHE A 92 0.28 -3.18 25.62
CA PHE A 92 -0.73 -4.08 25.00
C PHE A 92 -1.92 -3.35 24.36
N LYS A 93 -2.28 -2.15 24.87
CA LYS A 93 -3.39 -1.35 24.34
C LYS A 93 -3.03 -0.67 23.02
N ASP A 94 -1.84 -0.09 22.94
CA ASP A 94 -1.36 0.59 21.73
C ASP A 94 -1.07 -0.43 20.61
N LEU A 95 -0.58 -1.61 20.99
CA LEU A 95 -0.48 -2.81 20.13
C LEU A 95 -1.83 -3.22 19.55
N GLY A 96 -2.89 -3.21 20.36
CA GLY A 96 -4.22 -3.58 19.91
C GLY A 96 -4.78 -2.65 18.83
N ILE A 97 -4.61 -1.33 19.00
CA ILE A 97 -5.10 -0.34 18.03
C ILE A 97 -4.31 -0.43 16.73
N LEU A 98 -2.97 -0.51 16.83
CA LEU A 98 -2.11 -0.63 15.67
C LEU A 98 -2.35 -1.94 14.91
N GLY A 99 -2.43 -3.06 15.63
CA GLY A 99 -2.71 -4.37 15.07
C GLY A 99 -4.06 -4.41 14.37
N LEU A 100 -5.10 -3.80 14.95
CA LEU A 100 -6.42 -3.70 14.32
C LEU A 100 -6.37 -2.88 13.03
N LEU A 101 -5.63 -1.78 13.01
CA LEU A 101 -5.49 -0.92 11.83
C LEU A 101 -4.83 -1.68 10.67
N VAL A 102 -3.74 -2.41 10.95
CA VAL A 102 -3.08 -3.27 9.97
C VAL A 102 -4.03 -4.38 9.48
N LEU A 103 -4.80 -5.00 10.37
CA LEU A 103 -5.75 -6.06 10.03
C LEU A 103 -6.85 -5.58 9.08
N ILE A 104 -7.43 -4.41 9.37
CA ILE A 104 -8.43 -3.77 8.51
C ILE A 104 -7.82 -3.47 7.14
N ARG A 105 -6.58 -2.96 7.12
CA ARG A 105 -5.88 -2.64 5.87
C ARG A 105 -5.66 -3.89 5.02
N THR A 106 -5.11 -4.95 5.60
CA THR A 106 -4.90 -6.22 4.90
C THR A 106 -6.21 -6.78 4.39
N PHE A 107 -7.26 -6.80 5.21
CA PHE A 107 -8.57 -7.33 4.81
C PHE A 107 -9.20 -6.53 3.66
N LEU A 108 -9.21 -5.19 3.72
CA LEU A 108 -9.79 -4.35 2.67
C LEU A 108 -9.01 -4.43 1.37
N SER A 109 -7.67 -4.34 1.44
CA SER A 109 -6.81 -4.51 0.26
C SER A 109 -7.03 -5.87 -0.39
N PHE A 110 -7.12 -6.92 0.42
CA PHE A 110 -7.36 -8.28 -0.04
C PHE A 110 -8.75 -8.46 -0.66
N ALA A 111 -9.80 -7.92 -0.03
CA ALA A 111 -11.17 -7.98 -0.53
C ALA A 111 -11.31 -7.30 -1.90
N LEU A 112 -10.68 -6.14 -2.07
CA LEU A 112 -10.64 -5.42 -3.35
C LEU A 112 -9.90 -6.21 -4.44
N GLU A 113 -8.79 -6.86 -4.10
CA GLU A 113 -8.03 -7.66 -5.05
C GLU A 113 -8.80 -8.89 -5.53
N VAL A 114 -9.56 -9.53 -4.64
CA VAL A 114 -10.46 -10.65 -4.99
C VAL A 114 -11.63 -10.17 -5.84
N GLU A 115 -12.25 -9.03 -5.52
CA GLU A 115 -13.34 -8.45 -6.31
C GLU A 115 -12.89 -8.12 -7.75
N ILE A 116 -11.69 -7.55 -7.90
CA ILE A 116 -11.14 -7.14 -9.20
C ILE A 116 -10.70 -8.35 -10.03
N ASN A 117 -10.12 -9.39 -9.41
CA ASN A 117 -9.59 -10.55 -10.14
C ASN A 117 -10.59 -11.70 -10.28
N GLY A 118 -11.65 -11.74 -9.46
CA GLY A 118 -12.66 -12.78 -9.45
C GLY A 118 -12.15 -14.17 -9.04
N LYS A 119 -10.92 -14.25 -8.51
CA LYS A 119 -10.22 -15.47 -8.11
C LYS A 119 -9.41 -15.20 -6.85
N TRP A 120 -9.29 -16.20 -5.99
CA TRP A 120 -8.50 -16.06 -4.78
C TRP A 120 -7.02 -15.92 -5.14
N PRO A 121 -6.23 -15.08 -4.44
CA PRO A 121 -4.83 -14.84 -4.79
C PRO A 121 -3.95 -16.09 -4.71
N TRP A 122 -4.39 -17.15 -4.02
CA TRP A 122 -3.70 -18.45 -3.97
C TRP A 122 -4.11 -19.44 -5.08
N GLU A 123 -5.05 -19.11 -5.96
CA GLU A 123 -5.51 -19.99 -7.06
C GLU A 123 -4.65 -19.87 -8.33
N GLY A 124 -3.54 -19.13 -8.30
CA GLY A 124 -2.68 -18.85 -9.47
C GLY A 124 -1.50 -19.80 -9.70
N GLY A 125 -1.39 -20.91 -8.94
CA GLY A 125 -0.19 -21.75 -8.90
C GLY A 125 -0.20 -23.07 -9.70
N GLU A 126 -1.31 -23.48 -10.33
CA GLU A 126 -1.45 -24.82 -10.94
C GLU A 126 -1.57 -24.79 -12.47
N ALA A 127 -0.72 -24.01 -13.15
CA ALA A 127 -0.58 -24.07 -14.60
C ALA A 127 0.88 -24.29 -15.06
N ALA A 128 1.68 -25.00 -14.26
CA ALA A 128 3.00 -25.46 -14.68
C ALA A 128 3.13 -26.96 -14.43
N GLY A 129 2.96 -27.75 -15.49
CA GLY A 129 3.36 -29.15 -15.51
C GLY A 129 2.21 -30.14 -15.68
N LYS A 130 1.51 -30.08 -16.81
CA LYS A 130 1.07 -31.34 -17.43
C LYS A 130 2.06 -31.64 -18.54
N PRO A 131 3.07 -32.51 -18.31
CA PRO A 131 3.81 -33.06 -19.42
C PRO A 131 2.82 -33.90 -20.23
N ASP A 132 2.66 -33.46 -21.46
CA ASP A 132 2.12 -34.15 -22.61
C ASP A 132 2.86 -35.49 -22.75
N SER A 133 2.31 -36.52 -22.09
CA SER A 133 2.62 -37.91 -22.38
C SER A 133 1.73 -38.37 -23.53
N GLU A 134 2.42 -38.79 -24.58
CA GLU A 134 2.01 -39.41 -25.85
C GLU A 134 0.83 -40.40 -25.77
#